data_AF-A0A958LYV3-F1
#
_entry.id   AF-A0A958LYV3-F1
#
_cell.length_a   1.000
_cell.length_b   1.000
_cell.length_c   1.000
_cell.angle_alpha   90.00
_cell.angle_beta   90.00
_cell.angle_gamma   90.00
#
_symmetry.space_group_name_H-M   'P 1'
#
loop_
_entity.id
_entity.type
_entity.pdbx_description
1 polymer ?
#
loop_
_entity_poly.entity_id
_entity_poly.type
_entity_poly.pdbx_seq_one_letter_code
_entity_poly.pdbx_strand_id
1 'polypeptide(L)'
;MLLKLKIQNYALIEDIEINFQKGLTVITGETGAGKSILLGALSLILGNRADRSMFKDQTKKCIIEGLFSINGYQLESFFEDHDLDFENETVIRREINAQGKSRIFINDTPASLESIKQLGDSLLDVHSQNQSLKINDFDFQLDLIDSMSNSLADLVAYQKEYELYKALHSEYEQTLIKLKEDQKEEDYLKFQLDELENLKLKEDEEQELEEEYNLLSNGEVLIQQVQEANNLLSESEINVRSLLNQVRQNLSQISNINPTFKELHDRLQSNIIDLEDINIELERFSSDFEFSPERLQYIDNRLSEIHRIKKKHFVSEANELIKIQGDLALKLNQITNSDEYLKSLKAALDEKHKSALQLAESLRKKKKKSISSIQKNIDD
;
A
#
# COMPACT_ATOMS: atom_id res chain seq x y z
N MET A 1 31.65 27.85 23.86
CA MET A 1 32.71 28.87 24.03
C MET A 1 34.05 28.34 23.54
N LEU A 2 34.80 29.12 22.75
CA LEU A 2 36.18 28.80 22.36
C LEU A 2 37.14 28.96 23.55
N LEU A 3 37.87 27.89 23.89
CA LEU A 3 38.86 27.86 24.98
C LEU A 3 40.29 28.04 24.47
N LYS A 4 40.61 27.43 23.33
CA LYS A 4 41.97 27.41 22.78
C LYS A 4 41.94 27.42 21.25
N LEU A 5 42.88 28.13 20.63
CA LEU A 5 43.09 28.13 19.18
C LEU A 5 44.57 27.92 18.88
N LYS A 6 44.85 26.89 18.08
CA LYS A 6 46.18 26.58 17.57
C LYS A 6 46.19 26.76 16.06
N ILE A 7 47.18 27.48 15.55
CA ILE A 7 47.32 27.78 14.12
C ILE A 7 48.76 27.47 13.70
N GLN A 8 48.90 26.66 12.68
CA GLN A 8 50.19 26.30 12.09
C GLN A 8 50.18 26.56 10.59
N ASN A 9 51.24 27.20 10.10
CA ASN A 9 51.48 27.49 8.68
C ASN A 9 50.35 28.27 7.98
N TYR A 10 49.90 29.38 8.58
CA TYR A 10 48.79 30.21 8.06
C TYR A 10 49.13 31.71 8.11
N ALA A 11 48.98 32.39 6.98
CA ALA A 11 49.37 33.77 6.73
C ALA A 11 50.81 34.07 7.19
N LEU A 12 50.97 34.89 8.23
CA LEU A 12 52.28 35.23 8.81
C LEU A 12 52.69 34.27 9.94
N ILE A 13 51.80 33.38 10.37
CA ILE A 13 51.97 32.48 11.52
C ILE A 13 52.69 31.20 11.10
N GLU A 14 53.82 30.90 11.74
CA GLU A 14 54.48 29.59 11.68
C GLU A 14 53.78 28.59 12.58
N ASP A 15 53.72 28.93 13.87
CA ASP A 15 53.04 28.16 14.92
C ASP A 15 52.64 29.14 16.03
N ILE A 16 51.36 29.14 16.41
CA ILE A 16 50.87 29.90 17.56
C ILE A 16 49.80 29.10 18.28
N GLU A 17 49.75 29.31 19.59
CA GLU A 17 48.74 28.76 20.48
C GLU A 17 48.19 29.88 21.36
N ILE A 18 46.87 30.05 21.36
CA ILE A 18 46.17 31.11 22.08
C ILE A 18 45.13 30.47 23.01
N ASN A 19 45.15 30.87 24.28
CA ASN A 19 44.13 30.47 25.27
C ASN A 19 43.17 31.65 25.51
N PHE A 20 41.87 31.40 25.39
CA PHE A 20 40.81 32.39 25.57
C PHE A 20 40.19 32.29 26.96
N GLN A 21 39.85 33.44 27.53
CA GLN A 21 39.15 33.53 28.80
C GLN A 21 37.68 33.89 28.59
N LYS A 22 36.83 33.55 29.58
CA LYS A 22 35.39 33.82 29.53
C LYS A 22 35.15 35.33 29.59
N GLY A 23 34.23 35.81 28.76
CA GLY A 23 33.87 37.23 28.69
C GLY A 23 34.55 37.93 27.52
N LEU A 24 34.92 39.20 27.71
CA LEU A 24 35.46 40.03 26.64
C LEU A 24 36.97 39.79 26.45
N THR A 25 37.35 39.28 25.29
CA THR A 25 38.75 39.24 24.85
C THR A 25 38.99 40.35 23.84
N VAL A 26 39.94 41.26 24.13
CA VAL A 26 40.31 42.36 23.24
C VAL A 26 41.68 42.07 22.64
N ILE A 27 41.77 42.13 21.31
CA ILE A 27 43.00 41.91 20.56
C ILE A 27 43.48 43.26 20.01
N THR A 28 44.66 43.69 20.41
CA THR A 28 45.28 44.98 20.04
C THR A 28 46.60 44.77 19.29
N GLY A 29 47.04 45.79 18.53
CA GLY A 29 48.32 45.79 17.82
C GLY A 29 48.48 47.04 16.94
N GLU A 30 49.60 47.17 16.24
CA GLU A 30 49.86 48.32 15.35
C GLU A 30 49.07 48.26 14.03
N THR A 31 48.78 47.06 13.52
CA THR A 31 48.02 46.86 12.28
C THR A 31 46.87 45.89 12.48
N GLY A 32 45.79 46.06 11.69
CA GLY A 32 44.63 45.16 11.70
C GLY A 32 44.91 43.74 11.18
N ALA A 33 46.14 43.45 10.74
CA ALA A 33 46.51 42.17 10.15
C ALA A 33 46.34 41.00 11.14
N GLY A 34 46.72 41.16 12.41
CA GLY A 34 46.59 40.09 13.42
C GLY A 34 45.14 39.67 13.66
N LYS A 35 44.24 40.64 13.74
CA LYS A 35 42.79 40.39 13.88
C LYS A 35 42.24 39.65 12.66
N SER A 36 42.57 40.11 11.45
CA SER A 36 42.08 39.49 10.21
C SER A 36 42.61 38.07 10.03
N ILE A 37 43.87 37.80 10.42
CA ILE A 37 44.44 36.45 10.38
C ILE A 37 43.71 35.51 11.34
N LEU A 38 43.43 35.96 12.57
CA LEU A 38 42.70 35.14 13.54
C LEU A 38 41.25 34.87 13.13
N LEU A 39 40.54 35.88 12.63
CA LEU A 39 39.19 35.71 12.10
C LEU A 39 39.17 34.83 10.85
N GLY A 40 40.19 34.93 10.00
CA GLY A 40 40.37 34.06 8.84
C GLY A 40 40.60 32.61 9.24
N ALA A 41 41.43 32.37 10.27
CA ALA A 41 41.67 31.03 10.80
C ALA A 41 40.41 30.42 11.43
N LEU A 42 39.66 31.21 12.23
CA LEU A 42 38.38 30.80 12.80
C LEU A 42 37.33 30.50 11.71
N SER A 43 37.25 31.35 10.69
CA SER A 43 36.39 31.10 9.53
C SER A 43 36.76 29.80 8.82
N LEU A 44 38.06 29.49 8.75
CA LEU A 44 38.56 28.31 8.07
C LEU A 44 38.26 27.03 8.86
N ILE A 45 38.42 27.01 10.19
CA ILE A 45 38.03 25.83 10.98
C ILE A 45 36.51 25.55 10.91
N LEU A 46 35.68 26.59 10.71
CA LEU A 46 34.21 26.49 10.57
C LEU A 46 33.72 26.14 9.15
N GLY A 47 34.61 25.72 8.26
CA GLY A 47 34.19 25.19 6.95
C GLY A 47 34.15 26.18 5.79
N ASN A 48 34.68 27.40 5.94
CA ASN A 48 34.86 28.31 4.80
C ASN A 48 35.93 27.81 3.81
N ARG A 49 35.92 28.33 2.58
CA ARG A 49 36.89 27.89 1.57
C ARG A 49 38.32 28.28 1.97
N ALA A 50 39.24 27.33 1.81
CA ALA A 50 40.66 27.57 1.97
C ALA A 50 41.22 28.29 0.74
N ASP A 51 41.88 29.43 0.92
CA ASP A 51 42.74 30.01 -0.11
C ASP A 51 44.20 29.63 0.19
N ARG A 52 44.84 28.94 -0.75
CA ARG A 52 46.24 28.50 -0.63
C ARG A 52 47.20 29.68 -0.65
N SER A 53 46.81 30.82 -1.20
CA SER A 53 47.61 32.06 -1.14
C SER A 53 47.94 32.47 0.31
N MET A 54 47.10 32.03 1.26
CA MET A 54 47.25 32.30 2.68
C MET A 54 48.19 31.32 3.39
N PHE A 55 48.86 30.38 2.72
CA PHE A 55 49.83 29.50 3.39
C PHE A 55 51.20 30.17 3.43
N LYS A 56 51.84 30.15 4.61
CA LYS A 56 53.16 30.76 4.80
C LYS A 56 54.24 29.99 4.03
N ASP A 57 54.22 28.67 4.14
CA ASP A 57 55.06 27.71 3.44
C ASP A 57 54.16 26.82 2.56
N GLN A 58 54.26 27.01 1.25
CA GLN A 58 53.45 26.32 0.24
C GLN A 58 53.78 24.82 0.14
N THR A 59 54.87 24.37 0.77
CA THR A 59 55.30 22.96 0.75
C THR A 59 54.80 22.15 1.95
N LYS A 60 54.29 22.82 2.99
CA LYS A 60 53.83 22.19 4.24
C LYS A 60 52.30 22.22 4.34
N LYS A 61 51.75 21.37 5.21
CA LYS A 61 50.32 21.42 5.56
C LYS A 61 50.02 22.60 6.47
N CYS A 62 48.83 23.19 6.32
CA CYS A 62 48.24 24.16 7.24
C CYS A 62 47.35 23.40 8.24
N ILE A 63 47.44 23.73 9.52
CA ILE A 63 46.62 23.11 10.57
C ILE A 63 45.99 24.20 11.41
N ILE A 64 44.68 24.13 11.60
CA ILE A 64 43.95 24.98 12.54
C ILE A 64 43.15 24.07 13.45
N GLU A 65 43.32 24.25 14.75
CA GLU A 65 42.67 23.45 15.78
C GLU A 65 42.07 24.36 16.85
N GLY A 66 40.80 24.12 17.19
CA GLY A 66 40.04 24.87 18.17
C GLY A 66 39.46 23.93 19.23
N LEU A 67 39.66 24.26 20.50
CA LEU A 67 39.02 23.59 21.63
C LEU A 67 37.79 24.39 22.05
N PHE A 68 36.63 23.76 22.07
CA PHE A 68 35.35 24.37 22.40
C PHE A 68 34.73 23.71 23.61
N SER A 69 34.33 24.50 24.60
CA SER A 69 33.40 24.05 25.63
C SER A 69 31.97 24.17 25.09
N ILE A 70 31.29 23.03 24.92
CA ILE A 70 29.95 22.92 24.34
C ILE A 70 28.87 22.54 25.36
N ASN A 71 29.21 22.57 26.64
CA ASN A 71 28.27 22.28 27.72
C ASN A 71 27.07 23.25 27.68
N GLY A 72 25.85 22.70 27.69
CA GLY A 72 24.59 23.46 27.68
C GLY A 72 24.05 23.85 26.30
N TYR A 73 24.71 23.47 25.20
CA TYR A 73 24.21 23.72 23.84
C TYR A 73 23.22 22.66 23.32
N GLN A 74 22.96 21.58 24.08
CA GLN A 74 22.05 20.49 23.70
C GLN A 74 22.36 19.90 22.30
N LEU A 75 23.64 19.59 22.06
CA LEU A 75 24.14 19.12 20.76
C LEU A 75 24.27 17.59 20.67
N GLU A 76 23.85 16.84 21.69
CA GLU A 76 24.02 15.39 21.77
C GLU A 76 23.43 14.66 20.56
N SER A 77 22.21 15.02 20.14
CA SER A 77 21.57 14.43 18.96
C SER A 77 22.31 14.75 17.66
N PHE A 78 22.90 15.94 17.54
CA PHE A 78 23.67 16.31 16.35
C PHE A 78 24.89 15.41 16.17
N PHE A 79 25.58 15.07 17.27
CA PHE A 79 26.73 14.17 17.24
C PHE A 79 26.29 12.74 16.92
N GLU A 80 25.18 12.27 17.49
CA GLU A 80 24.62 10.95 17.20
C GLU A 80 24.18 10.82 15.73
N ASP A 81 23.46 11.81 15.19
CA ASP A 81 22.99 11.84 13.80
C ASP A 81 24.13 11.83 12.76
N HIS A 82 25.33 12.28 13.16
CA HIS A 82 26.52 12.38 12.31
C HIS A 82 27.59 11.34 12.61
N ASP A 83 27.32 10.37 13.47
CA ASP A 83 28.29 9.34 13.92
C ASP A 83 29.59 9.95 14.49
N LEU A 84 29.48 11.02 15.29
CA LEU A 84 30.61 11.73 15.91
C LEU A 84 30.69 11.45 17.41
N ASP A 85 31.91 11.40 17.94
CA ASP A 85 32.15 11.24 19.38
C ASP A 85 31.81 12.53 20.13
N PHE A 86 30.85 12.48 21.06
CA PHE A 86 30.42 13.64 21.85
C PHE A 86 31.29 13.82 23.11
N GLU A 87 31.89 15.01 23.25
CA GLU A 87 32.62 15.43 24.44
C GLU A 87 32.29 16.88 24.81
N ASN A 88 32.14 17.16 26.11
CA ASN A 88 31.86 18.51 26.62
C ASN A 88 32.93 19.54 26.22
N GLU A 89 34.18 19.09 26.09
CA GLU A 89 35.28 19.85 25.50
C GLU A 89 35.59 19.24 24.14
N THR A 90 35.00 19.80 23.09
CA THR A 90 35.14 19.29 21.73
C THR A 90 36.32 19.94 21.02
N VAL A 91 37.19 19.11 20.44
CA VAL A 91 38.30 19.53 19.59
C VAL A 91 37.85 19.47 18.13
N ILE A 92 37.92 20.62 17.45
CA ILE A 92 37.72 20.70 16.00
C ILE A 92 39.08 20.96 15.38
N ARG A 93 39.48 20.16 14.39
CA ARG A 93 40.75 20.32 13.68
C ARG A 93 40.54 20.26 12.18
N ARG A 94 41.03 21.29 11.47
CA ARG A 94 41.09 21.31 10.01
C ARG A 94 42.54 21.27 9.55
N GLU A 95 42.84 20.29 8.71
CA GLU A 95 44.13 20.15 8.04
C GLU A 95 43.98 20.37 6.54
N ILE A 96 44.82 21.20 5.95
CA ILE A 96 44.86 21.37 4.50
C ILE A 96 46.28 21.10 4.03
N ASN A 97 46.43 20.08 3.19
CA ASN A 97 47.75 19.69 2.70
C ASN A 97 48.28 20.68 1.64
N ALA A 98 49.57 20.55 1.31
CA ALA A 98 50.21 21.37 0.28
C ALA A 98 49.55 21.24 -1.12
N GLN A 99 48.77 20.19 -1.37
CA GLN A 99 48.04 19.99 -2.63
C GLN A 99 46.62 20.61 -2.61
N GLY A 100 46.18 21.17 -1.47
CA GLY A 100 44.86 21.78 -1.28
C GLY A 100 43.75 20.83 -0.82
N LYS A 101 44.05 19.54 -0.56
CA LYS A 101 43.09 18.59 0.00
C LYS A 101 42.86 18.93 1.48
N SER A 102 41.62 19.29 1.81
CA SER A 102 41.17 19.58 3.17
C SER A 102 40.68 18.30 3.85
N ARG A 103 41.03 18.12 5.12
CA ARG A 103 40.49 17.11 6.03
C ARG A 103 40.02 17.81 7.29
N ILE A 104 38.94 17.33 7.87
CA ILE A 104 38.38 17.89 9.10
C ILE A 104 38.16 16.75 10.08
N PHE A 105 38.39 17.04 11.35
CA PHE A 105 38.24 16.11 12.45
C PHE A 105 37.46 16.82 13.57
N ILE A 106 36.57 16.08 14.21
CA ILE A 106 35.87 16.45 15.43
C ILE A 106 36.16 15.33 16.43
N ASN A 107 36.79 15.62 17.56
CA ASN A 107 37.19 14.63 18.58
C ASN A 107 37.94 13.42 17.96
N ASP A 108 38.88 13.70 17.05
CA ASP A 108 39.65 12.74 16.27
C ASP A 108 38.86 11.84 15.29
N THR A 109 37.53 11.96 15.22
CA THR A 109 36.68 11.36 14.19
C THR A 109 36.70 12.20 12.91
N PRO A 110 36.93 11.62 11.71
CA PRO A 110 36.85 12.36 10.45
C PRO A 110 35.44 12.90 10.20
N ALA A 111 35.31 14.20 9.92
CA ALA A 111 34.03 14.87 9.71
C ALA A 111 33.90 15.46 8.31
N SER A 112 32.65 15.61 7.85
CA SER A 112 32.34 16.27 6.58
C SER A 112 32.41 17.80 6.71
N LEU A 113 32.56 18.50 5.57
CA LEU A 113 32.51 19.96 5.54
C LEU A 113 31.13 20.51 5.93
N GLU A 114 30.07 19.76 5.64
CA GLU A 114 28.69 20.13 5.93
C GLU A 114 28.40 20.07 7.43
N SER A 115 28.79 18.98 8.09
CA SER A 115 28.66 18.80 9.54
C SER A 115 29.38 19.92 10.31
N ILE A 116 30.56 20.32 9.85
CA ILE A 116 31.33 21.41 10.47
C ILE A 116 30.68 22.78 10.29
N LYS A 117 30.00 23.03 9.18
CA LYS A 117 29.26 24.27 8.99
C LYS A 117 28.07 24.35 9.93
N GLN A 118 27.27 23.29 10.00
CA GLN A 118 26.12 23.20 10.91
C GLN A 118 26.54 23.33 12.38
N LEU A 119 27.61 22.63 12.78
CA LEU A 119 28.17 22.75 14.12
C LEU A 119 28.74 24.16 14.36
N GLY A 120 29.45 24.72 13.38
CA GLY A 120 30.05 26.04 13.44
C GLY A 120 29.03 27.17 13.67
N ASP A 121 27.89 27.12 12.98
CA ASP A 121 26.81 28.09 13.11
C ASP A 121 26.21 28.15 14.53
N SER A 122 26.35 27.06 15.29
CA SER A 122 25.92 26.93 16.69
C SER A 122 27.00 27.39 17.69
N LEU A 123 28.28 27.28 17.34
CA LEU A 123 29.40 27.51 18.26
C LEU A 123 30.01 28.91 18.18
N LEU A 124 30.00 29.53 17.00
CA LEU A 124 30.65 30.81 16.74
C LEU A 124 29.80 31.67 15.80
N ASP A 125 29.56 32.91 16.20
CA ASP A 125 29.02 33.95 15.32
C ASP A 125 30.12 34.98 15.04
N VAL A 126 30.43 35.19 13.77
CA VAL A 126 31.47 36.12 13.33
C VAL A 126 30.78 37.29 12.63
N HIS A 127 30.96 38.49 13.17
CA HIS A 127 30.46 39.72 12.55
C HIS A 127 31.61 40.49 11.90
N SER A 128 31.60 40.55 10.56
CA SER A 128 32.55 41.31 9.75
C SER A 128 31.84 42.25 8.77
N GLN A 129 32.60 43.14 8.12
CA GLN A 129 32.09 44.19 7.23
C GLN A 129 31.28 43.67 6.02
N ASN A 130 31.39 42.38 5.67
CA ASN A 130 30.80 41.79 4.45
C ASN A 130 29.89 40.56 4.70
N GLN A 131 29.38 40.36 5.92
CA GLN A 131 28.46 39.24 6.22
C GLN A 131 27.01 39.71 6.32
N SER A 132 26.09 38.92 5.76
CA SER A 132 24.66 39.02 6.07
C SER A 132 24.49 38.75 7.57
N LEU A 133 24.11 39.77 8.32
CA LEU A 133 23.80 39.62 9.74
C LEU A 133 22.67 38.59 9.91
N LYS A 134 22.78 37.66 10.87
CA LYS A 134 21.67 36.74 11.22
C LYS A 134 20.36 37.50 11.52
N ILE A 135 20.45 38.75 11.96
CA ILE A 135 19.29 39.62 12.16
C ILE A 135 18.49 39.91 10.87
N ASN A 136 19.08 39.74 9.69
CA ASN A 136 18.38 39.90 8.40
C ASN A 136 17.71 38.61 7.95
N ASP A 137 17.93 37.49 8.65
CA ASP A 137 17.24 36.24 8.39
C ASP A 137 15.79 36.33 8.91
N PHE A 138 14.85 35.99 8.04
CA PHE A 138 13.42 36.07 8.33
C PHE A 138 13.02 35.11 9.45
N ASP A 139 13.60 33.92 9.49
CA ASP A 139 13.29 32.91 10.50
C ASP A 139 13.78 33.37 11.88
N PHE A 140 15.01 33.91 11.94
CA PHE A 140 15.55 34.51 13.16
C PHE A 140 14.72 35.71 13.64
N GLN A 141 14.26 36.58 12.72
CA GLN A 141 13.38 37.70 13.08
C GLN A 141 12.03 37.21 13.64
N LEU A 142 11.46 36.15 13.08
CA LEU A 142 10.21 35.56 13.57
C LEU A 142 10.39 34.95 14.96
N ASP A 143 11.46 34.18 15.18
CA ASP A 143 11.77 33.57 16.48
C ASP A 143 11.99 34.64 17.57
N LEU A 144 12.65 35.73 17.21
CA LEU A 144 12.83 36.88 18.11
C LEU A 144 11.48 37.53 18.45
N ILE A 145 10.59 37.71 17.46
CA ILE A 145 9.23 38.22 17.73
C ILE A 145 8.43 37.23 18.58
N ASP A 146 8.53 35.93 18.33
CA ASP A 146 7.82 34.90 19.09
C ASP A 146 8.26 34.86 20.56
N SER A 147 9.57 34.88 20.80
CA SER A 147 10.14 34.91 22.15
C SER A 147 9.78 36.19 22.92
N MET A 148 9.82 37.35 22.26
CA MET A 148 9.49 38.64 22.90
C MET A 148 7.98 38.90 23.03
N SER A 149 7.13 38.17 22.31
CA SER A 149 5.67 38.37 22.33
C SER A 149 4.91 37.46 23.30
N ASN A 150 5.62 36.58 24.01
CA ASN A 150 5.04 35.56 24.88
C ASN A 150 3.98 34.69 24.14
N SER A 151 4.22 34.43 22.85
CA SER A 151 3.35 33.65 21.94
C SER A 151 3.69 32.16 21.89
N LEU A 152 4.79 31.73 22.53
CA LEU A 152 5.33 30.36 22.41
C LEU A 152 4.28 29.28 22.72
N ALA A 153 3.44 29.49 23.74
CA ALA A 153 2.38 28.54 24.07
C ALA A 153 1.31 28.43 22.97
N ASP A 154 0.92 29.55 22.35
CA ASP A 154 -0.03 29.53 21.23
C ASP A 154 0.61 28.96 19.97
N LEU A 155 1.92 29.18 19.78
CA LEU A 155 2.69 28.63 18.66
C LEU A 155 2.74 27.11 18.71
N VAL A 156 3.05 26.54 19.87
CA VAL A 156 3.04 25.09 20.08
C VAL A 156 1.64 24.52 19.86
N ALA A 157 0.59 25.19 20.36
CA ALA A 157 -0.79 24.77 20.13
C ALA A 157 -1.18 24.80 18.65
N TYR A 158 -0.81 25.87 17.93
CA TYR A 158 -1.02 26.00 16.49
C TYR A 158 -0.29 24.91 15.70
N GLN A 159 1.00 24.70 15.98
CA GLN A 159 1.82 23.69 15.30
C GLN A 159 1.20 22.29 15.47
N LYS A 160 0.74 21.95 16.68
CA LYS A 160 0.08 20.66 16.93
C LYS A 160 -1.19 20.48 16.09
N GLU A 161 -2.08 21.46 16.07
CA GLU A 161 -3.32 21.38 15.29
C GLU A 161 -3.04 21.39 13.77
N TYR A 162 -2.00 22.11 13.33
CA TYR A 162 -1.58 22.14 11.93
C TYR A 162 -0.96 20.82 11.46
N GLU A 163 -0.14 20.17 12.28
CA GLU A 163 0.40 18.83 11.96
C GLU A 163 -0.73 17.78 11.88
N LEU A 164 -1.70 17.83 12.78
CA LEU A 164 -2.89 16.98 12.69
C LEU A 164 -3.67 17.24 11.39
N TYR A 165 -3.91 18.51 11.06
CA TYR A 165 -4.55 18.88 9.78
C TYR A 165 -3.78 18.33 8.58
N LYS A 166 -2.45 18.47 8.56
CA LYS A 166 -1.59 18.01 7.46
C LYS A 166 -1.63 16.49 7.30
N ALA A 167 -1.62 15.76 8.42
CA ALA A 167 -1.76 14.30 8.42
C ALA A 167 -3.13 13.88 7.85
N LEU A 168 -4.22 14.47 8.34
CA LEU A 168 -5.57 14.20 7.82
C LEU A 168 -5.72 14.56 6.34
N HIS A 169 -5.10 15.67 5.90
CA HIS A 169 -5.14 16.09 4.50
C HIS A 169 -4.43 15.10 3.57
N SER A 170 -3.27 14.60 3.98
CA SER A 170 -2.56 13.54 3.26
C SER A 170 -3.41 12.27 3.15
N GLU A 171 -4.05 11.85 4.25
CA GLU A 171 -4.93 10.68 4.26
C GLU A 171 -6.19 10.87 3.39
N TYR A 172 -6.80 12.05 3.44
CA TYR A 172 -7.94 12.41 2.59
C TYR A 172 -7.58 12.36 1.11
N GLU A 173 -6.46 12.94 0.70
CA GLU A 173 -6.00 12.92 -0.70
C GLU A 173 -5.72 11.49 -1.18
N GLN A 174 -5.05 10.67 -0.36
CA GLN A 174 -4.79 9.26 -0.70
C GLN A 174 -6.09 8.46 -0.86
N THR A 175 -7.05 8.64 0.06
CA THR A 175 -8.35 7.97 0.00
C THR A 175 -9.16 8.45 -1.21
N LEU A 176 -9.12 9.75 -1.52
CA LEU A 176 -9.80 10.33 -2.68
C LEU A 176 -9.26 9.79 -4.01
N ILE A 177 -7.95 9.61 -4.12
CA ILE A 177 -7.33 9.03 -5.32
C ILE A 177 -7.80 7.58 -5.51
N LYS A 178 -7.72 6.76 -4.46
CA LYS A 178 -8.18 5.36 -4.50
C LYS A 178 -9.66 5.27 -4.87
N LEU A 179 -10.50 6.07 -4.22
CA LEU A 179 -11.94 6.08 -4.49
C LEU A 179 -12.26 6.47 -5.94
N LYS A 180 -11.53 7.43 -6.52
CA LYS A 180 -11.70 7.79 -7.94
C LYS A 180 -11.26 6.68 -8.90
N GLU A 181 -10.28 5.87 -8.52
CA GLU A 181 -9.88 4.69 -9.30
C GLU A 181 -10.98 3.63 -9.23
N ASP A 182 -11.48 3.34 -8.03
CA ASP A 182 -12.54 2.36 -7.79
C ASP A 182 -13.89 2.77 -8.44
N GLN A 183 -14.25 4.06 -8.38
CA GLN A 183 -15.48 4.59 -8.99
C GLN A 183 -15.52 4.47 -10.52
N LYS A 184 -14.36 4.45 -11.20
CA LYS A 184 -14.34 4.23 -12.66
C LYS A 184 -14.82 2.83 -13.03
N GLU A 185 -14.62 1.87 -12.13
CA GLU A 185 -15.04 0.48 -12.32
C GLU A 185 -16.42 0.21 -11.71
N GLU A 186 -16.89 1.05 -10.78
CA GLU A 186 -18.14 0.87 -10.05
C GLU A 186 -19.35 0.64 -10.97
N ASP A 187 -19.55 1.47 -12.00
CA ASP A 187 -20.68 1.32 -12.94
C ASP A 187 -20.62 -0.03 -13.68
N TYR A 188 -19.41 -0.48 -14.02
CA TYR A 188 -19.19 -1.76 -14.68
C TYR A 188 -19.44 -2.93 -13.72
N LEU A 189 -18.94 -2.84 -12.48
CA LEU A 189 -19.13 -3.85 -11.44
C LEU A 189 -20.61 -3.97 -11.05
N LYS A 190 -21.34 -2.85 -10.95
CA LYS A 190 -22.80 -2.85 -10.71
C LYS A 190 -23.54 -3.54 -11.84
N PHE A 191 -23.23 -3.21 -13.09
CA PHE A 191 -23.85 -3.86 -14.23
C PHE A 191 -23.60 -5.38 -14.26
N GLN A 192 -22.38 -5.81 -13.91
CA GLN A 192 -22.06 -7.25 -13.78
C GLN A 192 -22.83 -7.91 -12.65
N LEU A 193 -22.91 -7.27 -11.48
CA LEU A 193 -23.63 -7.81 -10.33
C LEU A 193 -25.13 -7.93 -10.64
N ASP A 194 -25.74 -6.89 -11.20
CA ASP A 194 -27.15 -6.89 -11.60
C ASP A 194 -27.45 -8.01 -12.62
N GLU A 195 -26.54 -8.26 -13.57
CA GLU A 195 -26.69 -9.36 -14.52
C GLU A 195 -26.71 -10.73 -13.83
N LEU A 196 -25.80 -10.96 -12.86
CA LEU A 196 -25.73 -12.22 -12.11
C LEU A 196 -26.90 -12.38 -11.13
N GLU A 197 -27.34 -11.30 -10.48
CA GLU A 197 -28.51 -11.30 -9.61
C GLU A 197 -29.80 -11.59 -10.38
N ASN A 198 -29.92 -11.09 -11.60
CA ASN A 198 -31.05 -11.39 -12.48
C ASN A 198 -31.05 -12.84 -12.98
N LEU A 199 -29.89 -13.48 -13.12
CA LEU A 199 -29.78 -14.89 -13.50
C LEU A 199 -30.41 -15.81 -12.45
N LYS A 200 -30.35 -15.43 -11.16
CA LYS A 200 -30.88 -16.19 -10.01
C LYS A 200 -30.48 -17.67 -10.06
N LEU A 201 -29.22 -17.92 -10.41
CA LEU A 201 -28.66 -19.25 -10.52
C LEU A 201 -28.66 -19.93 -9.15
N LYS A 202 -29.12 -21.17 -9.09
CA LYS A 202 -28.97 -22.02 -7.92
C LYS A 202 -27.74 -22.91 -8.04
N GLU A 203 -27.23 -23.34 -6.90
CA GLU A 203 -26.16 -24.32 -6.83
C GLU A 203 -26.61 -25.62 -7.54
N ASP A 204 -25.74 -26.15 -8.38
CA ASP A 204 -25.93 -27.40 -9.15
C ASP A 204 -27.09 -27.39 -10.17
N GLU A 205 -27.76 -26.24 -10.38
CA GLU A 205 -28.86 -26.10 -11.35
C GLU A 205 -28.45 -26.49 -12.78
N GLU A 206 -27.24 -26.14 -13.20
CA GLU A 206 -26.73 -26.48 -14.54
C GLU A 206 -26.63 -28.00 -14.72
N GLN A 207 -26.10 -28.72 -13.73
CA GLN A 207 -25.92 -30.17 -13.80
C GLN A 207 -27.26 -30.88 -13.84
N GLU A 208 -28.20 -30.49 -12.96
CA GLU A 208 -29.55 -31.04 -12.94
C GLU A 208 -30.29 -30.83 -14.28
N LEU A 209 -30.16 -29.64 -14.86
CA LEU A 209 -30.77 -29.31 -16.15
C LEU A 209 -30.10 -30.04 -17.32
N GLU A 210 -28.79 -30.25 -17.31
CA GLU A 210 -28.09 -31.03 -18.34
C GLU A 210 -28.51 -32.51 -18.32
N GLU A 211 -28.65 -33.10 -17.14
CA GLU A 211 -29.17 -34.48 -16.98
C GLU A 211 -30.60 -34.59 -17.50
N GLU A 212 -31.48 -33.66 -17.11
CA GLU A 212 -32.87 -33.61 -17.58
C GLU A 212 -32.95 -33.38 -19.10
N TYR A 213 -32.10 -32.50 -19.65
CA TYR A 213 -32.02 -32.23 -21.10
C TYR A 213 -31.60 -33.47 -21.87
N ASN A 214 -30.57 -34.20 -21.41
CA ASN A 214 -30.10 -35.41 -22.09
C ASN A 214 -31.18 -36.50 -22.14
N LEU A 215 -31.97 -36.62 -21.06
CA LEU A 215 -33.07 -37.57 -20.98
C LEU A 215 -34.24 -37.17 -21.90
N LEU A 216 -34.65 -35.89 -21.89
CA LEU A 216 -35.77 -35.40 -22.69
C LEU A 216 -35.44 -35.25 -24.19
N SER A 217 -34.24 -34.81 -24.54
CA SER A 217 -33.81 -34.65 -25.95
C SER A 217 -33.74 -35.98 -26.70
N ASN A 218 -33.39 -37.05 -26.00
CA ASN A 218 -33.44 -38.42 -26.52
C ASN A 218 -34.79 -39.10 -26.26
N GLY A 219 -35.74 -38.41 -25.62
CA GLY A 219 -37.00 -38.99 -25.15
C GLY A 219 -37.86 -39.58 -26.26
N GLU A 220 -37.98 -38.88 -27.39
CA GLU A 220 -38.75 -39.38 -28.55
C GLU A 220 -38.16 -40.67 -29.10
N VAL A 221 -36.83 -40.74 -29.22
CA VAL A 221 -36.11 -41.94 -29.68
C VAL A 221 -36.24 -43.07 -28.66
N LEU A 222 -36.13 -42.77 -27.36
CA LEU A 222 -36.26 -43.74 -26.28
C LEU A 222 -37.67 -44.37 -26.27
N ILE A 223 -38.73 -43.55 -26.31
CA ILE A 223 -40.11 -44.04 -26.38
C ILE A 223 -40.31 -44.89 -27.63
N GLN A 224 -39.85 -44.42 -28.79
CA GLN A 224 -40.01 -45.18 -30.03
C GLN A 224 -39.33 -46.55 -29.95
N GLN A 225 -38.10 -46.62 -29.43
CA GLN A 225 -37.36 -47.88 -29.29
C GLN A 225 -37.98 -48.81 -28.24
N VAL A 226 -38.51 -48.27 -27.14
CA VAL A 226 -39.22 -49.05 -26.12
C VAL A 226 -40.53 -49.62 -26.68
N GLN A 227 -41.29 -48.83 -27.45
CA GLN A 227 -42.50 -49.30 -28.13
C GLN A 227 -42.19 -50.38 -29.18
N GLU A 228 -41.13 -50.21 -29.97
CA GLU A 228 -40.68 -51.23 -30.93
C GLU A 228 -40.26 -52.53 -30.21
N ALA A 229 -39.54 -52.42 -29.08
CA ALA A 229 -39.15 -53.57 -28.26
C ALA A 229 -40.37 -54.31 -27.68
N ASN A 230 -41.34 -53.60 -27.08
CA ASN A 230 -42.57 -54.17 -26.55
C ASN A 230 -43.39 -54.87 -27.64
N ASN A 231 -43.48 -54.27 -28.84
CA ASN A 231 -44.14 -54.87 -29.99
C ASN A 231 -43.51 -56.21 -30.41
N LEU A 232 -42.19 -56.28 -30.45
CA LEU A 232 -41.45 -57.51 -30.81
C LEU A 232 -41.55 -58.59 -29.72
N LEU A 233 -41.56 -58.18 -28.45
CA LEU A 233 -41.61 -59.09 -27.31
C LEU A 233 -43.02 -59.66 -27.07
N SER A 234 -44.06 -58.84 -27.16
CA SER A 234 -45.39 -59.20 -26.65
C SER A 234 -46.60 -58.78 -27.51
N GLU A 235 -46.58 -57.61 -28.17
CA GLU A 235 -47.82 -57.04 -28.75
C GLU A 235 -48.12 -57.47 -30.21
N SER A 236 -47.11 -57.85 -30.99
CA SER A 236 -47.29 -58.29 -32.38
C SER A 236 -47.97 -59.67 -32.51
N GLU A 237 -48.64 -59.94 -33.64
CA GLU A 237 -49.29 -61.26 -33.90
C GLU A 237 -48.30 -62.43 -33.82
N ILE A 238 -47.05 -62.20 -34.23
CA ILE A 238 -45.94 -63.14 -34.11
C ILE A 238 -44.85 -62.46 -33.28
N ASN A 239 -44.88 -62.68 -31.96
CA ASN A 239 -43.93 -62.11 -31.02
C ASN A 239 -43.01 -63.18 -30.42
N VAL A 240 -41.88 -62.73 -29.86
CA VAL A 240 -40.88 -63.63 -29.26
C VAL A 240 -41.50 -64.48 -28.16
N ARG A 241 -42.36 -63.90 -27.31
CA ARG A 241 -43.02 -64.62 -26.22
C ARG A 241 -43.90 -65.76 -26.72
N SER A 242 -44.67 -65.56 -27.79
CA SER A 242 -45.55 -66.59 -28.36
C SER A 242 -44.74 -67.71 -29.00
N LEU A 243 -43.66 -67.39 -29.71
CA LEU A 243 -42.73 -68.36 -30.30
C LEU A 243 -42.02 -69.19 -29.22
N LEU A 244 -41.51 -68.55 -28.16
CA LEU A 244 -40.86 -69.27 -27.06
C LEU A 244 -41.84 -70.18 -26.31
N ASN A 245 -43.09 -69.74 -26.12
CA ASN A 245 -44.13 -70.59 -25.54
C ASN A 245 -44.47 -71.81 -26.42
N GLN A 246 -44.46 -71.67 -27.74
CA GLN A 246 -44.62 -72.81 -28.66
C GLN A 246 -43.44 -73.78 -28.56
N VAL A 247 -42.20 -73.27 -28.52
CA VAL A 247 -41.00 -74.11 -28.31
C VAL A 247 -41.09 -74.83 -26.95
N ARG A 248 -41.52 -74.14 -25.89
CA ARG A 248 -41.73 -74.75 -24.57
C ARG A 248 -42.76 -75.87 -24.62
N GLN A 249 -43.89 -75.68 -25.30
CA GLN A 249 -44.90 -76.73 -25.47
C GLN A 249 -44.33 -77.94 -26.22
N ASN A 250 -43.56 -77.72 -27.29
CA ASN A 250 -42.92 -78.80 -28.04
C ASN A 250 -41.91 -79.58 -27.16
N LEU A 251 -41.08 -78.87 -26.38
CA LEU A 251 -40.15 -79.49 -25.43
C LEU A 251 -40.87 -80.27 -24.33
N SER A 252 -42.01 -79.75 -23.84
CA SER A 252 -42.85 -80.44 -22.86
C SER A 252 -43.37 -81.77 -23.41
N GLN A 253 -43.90 -81.78 -24.64
CA GLN A 253 -44.42 -82.99 -25.28
C GLN A 253 -43.34 -84.07 -25.45
N ILE A 254 -42.13 -83.70 -25.90
CA ILE A 254 -41.04 -84.67 -26.11
C ILE A 254 -40.33 -85.07 -24.81
N SER A 255 -40.39 -84.24 -23.75
CA SER A 255 -39.83 -84.57 -22.43
C SER A 255 -40.53 -85.77 -21.78
N ASN A 256 -41.80 -86.02 -22.13
CA ASN A 256 -42.54 -87.21 -21.74
C ASN A 256 -42.01 -88.49 -22.41
N ILE A 257 -41.29 -88.36 -23.52
CA ILE A 257 -40.70 -89.48 -24.30
C ILE A 257 -39.24 -89.71 -23.89
N ASN A 258 -38.46 -88.63 -23.76
CA ASN A 258 -37.06 -88.69 -23.36
C ASN A 258 -36.75 -87.65 -22.26
N PRO A 259 -36.39 -88.09 -21.04
CA PRO A 259 -36.10 -87.22 -19.90
C PRO A 259 -35.00 -86.17 -20.15
N THR A 260 -34.10 -86.40 -21.12
CA THR A 260 -33.02 -85.47 -21.47
C THR A 260 -33.54 -84.08 -21.88
N PHE A 261 -34.76 -83.99 -22.40
CA PHE A 261 -35.36 -82.70 -22.80
C PHE A 261 -35.99 -81.93 -21.63
N LYS A 262 -36.12 -82.53 -20.45
CA LYS A 262 -36.71 -81.87 -19.27
C LYS A 262 -35.86 -80.70 -18.78
N GLU A 263 -34.54 -80.87 -18.75
CA GLU A 263 -33.62 -79.80 -18.36
C GLU A 263 -33.69 -78.60 -19.33
N LEU A 264 -33.82 -78.87 -20.63
CA LEU A 264 -33.99 -77.82 -21.65
C LEU A 264 -35.33 -77.10 -21.52
N HIS A 265 -36.41 -77.83 -21.22
CA HIS A 265 -37.73 -77.25 -20.93
C HIS A 265 -37.67 -76.30 -19.74
N ASP A 266 -37.10 -76.75 -18.62
CA ASP A 266 -37.06 -75.98 -17.37
C ASP A 266 -36.21 -74.70 -17.53
N ARG A 267 -35.06 -74.80 -18.23
CA ARG A 267 -34.25 -73.63 -18.60
C ARG A 267 -35.00 -72.64 -19.49
N LEU A 268 -35.73 -73.14 -20.49
CA LEU A 268 -36.53 -72.27 -21.35
C LEU A 268 -37.66 -71.59 -20.56
N GLN A 269 -38.28 -72.30 -19.61
CA GLN A 269 -39.29 -71.73 -18.74
C GLN A 269 -38.73 -70.60 -17.87
N SER A 270 -37.54 -70.76 -17.28
CA SER A 270 -36.87 -69.66 -16.56
C SER A 270 -36.64 -68.44 -17.44
N ASN A 271 -36.11 -68.62 -18.66
CA ASN A 271 -35.87 -67.51 -19.58
C ASN A 271 -37.17 -66.79 -20.00
N ILE A 272 -38.29 -67.51 -20.11
CA ILE A 272 -39.59 -66.90 -20.41
C ILE A 272 -40.04 -65.99 -19.25
N ILE A 273 -39.76 -66.38 -18.00
CA ILE A 273 -40.07 -65.56 -16.81
C ILE A 273 -39.20 -64.30 -16.83
N ASP A 274 -37.89 -64.44 -17.04
CA ASP A 274 -36.98 -63.28 -17.11
C ASP A 274 -37.37 -62.30 -18.23
N LEU A 275 -37.82 -62.81 -19.39
CA LEU A 275 -38.32 -61.98 -20.49
C LEU A 275 -39.64 -61.26 -20.14
N GLU A 276 -40.50 -61.88 -19.34
CA GLU A 276 -41.73 -61.27 -18.85
C GLU A 276 -41.41 -60.10 -17.91
N ASP A 277 -40.45 -60.27 -17.01
CA ASP A 277 -39.99 -59.21 -16.10
C ASP A 277 -39.40 -58.02 -16.88
N ILE A 278 -38.58 -58.29 -17.91
CA ILE A 278 -38.05 -57.24 -18.81
C ILE A 278 -39.18 -56.48 -19.51
N ASN A 279 -40.20 -57.19 -20.03
CA ASN A 279 -41.33 -56.55 -20.71
C ASN A 279 -42.14 -55.66 -19.74
N ILE A 280 -42.32 -56.10 -18.49
CA ILE A 280 -42.97 -55.29 -17.43
C ILE A 280 -42.15 -54.03 -17.12
N GLU A 281 -40.82 -54.12 -17.06
CA GLU A 281 -39.96 -52.95 -16.86
C GLU A 281 -40.04 -51.95 -18.01
N LEU A 282 -40.07 -52.43 -19.26
CA LEU A 282 -40.24 -51.60 -20.45
C LEU A 282 -41.61 -50.91 -20.49
N GLU A 283 -42.68 -51.63 -20.14
CA GLU A 283 -44.03 -51.06 -20.01
C GLU A 283 -44.09 -49.95 -18.94
N ARG A 284 -43.47 -50.18 -17.77
CA ARG A 284 -43.37 -49.17 -16.70
C ARG A 284 -42.60 -47.93 -17.15
N PHE A 285 -41.46 -48.12 -17.83
CA PHE A 285 -40.71 -46.99 -18.36
C PHE A 285 -41.56 -46.17 -19.35
N SER A 286 -42.29 -46.83 -20.25
CA SER A 286 -43.16 -46.13 -21.21
C SER A 286 -44.36 -45.44 -20.55
N SER A 287 -44.84 -45.92 -19.40
CA SER A 287 -45.94 -45.25 -18.67
C SER A 287 -45.46 -44.07 -17.84
N ASP A 288 -44.25 -44.17 -17.28
CA ASP A 288 -43.69 -43.17 -16.36
C ASP A 288 -42.98 -42.02 -17.12
N PHE A 289 -42.50 -42.29 -18.34
CA PHE A 289 -41.81 -41.29 -19.15
C PHE A 289 -42.80 -40.32 -19.81
N GLU A 290 -42.93 -39.12 -19.23
CA GLU A 290 -43.69 -38.02 -19.83
C GLU A 290 -42.79 -37.15 -20.72
N PHE A 291 -42.91 -37.30 -22.04
CA PHE A 291 -42.27 -36.38 -22.98
C PHE A 291 -43.00 -35.03 -22.98
N SER A 292 -42.32 -33.97 -22.55
CA SER A 292 -42.83 -32.60 -22.58
C SER A 292 -41.97 -31.69 -23.47
N PRO A 293 -42.42 -31.38 -24.70
CA PRO A 293 -41.73 -30.43 -25.60
C PRO A 293 -41.56 -29.04 -24.98
N GLU A 294 -42.54 -28.60 -24.19
CA GLU A 294 -42.53 -27.30 -23.52
C GLU A 294 -41.44 -27.25 -22.44
N ARG A 295 -41.27 -28.34 -21.68
CA ARG A 295 -40.21 -28.46 -20.68
C ARG A 295 -38.83 -28.50 -21.33
N LEU A 296 -38.67 -29.27 -22.41
CA LEU A 296 -37.41 -29.33 -23.16
C LEU A 296 -37.00 -27.95 -23.69
N GLN A 297 -37.93 -27.19 -24.27
CA GLN A 297 -37.66 -25.84 -24.76
C GLN A 297 -37.30 -24.87 -23.61
N TYR A 298 -37.95 -25.00 -22.45
CA TYR A 298 -37.60 -24.21 -21.26
C TYR A 298 -36.17 -24.51 -20.79
N ILE A 299 -35.80 -25.79 -20.69
CA ILE A 299 -34.46 -26.22 -20.28
C ILE A 299 -33.41 -25.72 -21.26
N ASP A 300 -33.63 -25.88 -22.56
CA ASP A 300 -32.72 -25.40 -23.61
C ASP A 300 -32.48 -23.89 -23.51
N ASN A 301 -33.55 -23.11 -23.32
CA ASN A 301 -33.45 -21.66 -23.12
C ASN A 301 -32.68 -21.32 -21.84
N ARG A 302 -32.96 -22.02 -20.73
CA ARG A 302 -32.31 -21.79 -19.43
C ARG A 302 -30.82 -22.13 -19.47
N LEU A 303 -30.45 -23.27 -20.03
CA LEU A 303 -29.05 -23.67 -20.26
C LEU A 303 -28.33 -22.68 -21.18
N SER A 304 -29.00 -22.24 -22.26
CA SER A 304 -28.45 -21.22 -23.16
C SER A 304 -28.16 -19.89 -22.44
N GLU A 305 -29.05 -19.44 -21.56
CA GLU A 305 -28.80 -18.25 -20.72
C GLU A 305 -27.60 -18.44 -19.80
N ILE A 306 -27.53 -19.57 -19.09
CA ILE A 306 -26.41 -19.90 -18.18
C ILE A 306 -25.09 -19.91 -18.96
N HIS A 307 -25.03 -20.61 -20.09
CA HIS A 307 -23.85 -20.69 -20.95
C HIS A 307 -23.42 -19.32 -21.50
N ARG A 308 -24.38 -18.46 -21.87
CA ARG A 308 -24.09 -17.09 -22.34
C ARG A 308 -23.39 -16.28 -21.25
N ILE A 309 -23.88 -16.36 -20.02
CA ILE A 309 -23.27 -15.66 -18.87
C ILE A 309 -21.91 -16.27 -18.52
N LYS A 310 -21.79 -17.60 -18.46
CA LYS A 310 -20.50 -18.29 -18.25
C LYS A 310 -19.43 -17.82 -19.23
N LYS A 311 -19.78 -17.73 -20.51
CA LYS A 311 -18.87 -17.24 -21.56
C LYS A 311 -18.47 -15.78 -21.37
N LYS A 312 -19.39 -14.92 -20.92
CA LYS A 312 -19.13 -13.50 -20.67
C LYS A 312 -18.20 -13.28 -19.47
N HIS A 313 -18.31 -14.12 -18.45
CA HIS A 313 -17.48 -14.10 -17.23
C HIS A 313 -16.26 -15.03 -17.31
N PHE A 314 -16.04 -15.70 -18.46
CA PHE A 314 -14.91 -16.59 -18.72
C PHE A 314 -14.76 -17.76 -17.73
N VAL A 315 -15.87 -18.32 -17.28
CA VAL A 315 -15.92 -19.44 -16.32
C VAL A 315 -16.37 -20.74 -16.98
N SER A 316 -15.91 -21.87 -16.43
CA SER A 316 -16.25 -23.20 -16.94
C SER A 316 -17.37 -23.88 -16.14
N GLU A 317 -17.56 -23.51 -14.87
CA GLU A 317 -18.60 -24.08 -13.99
C GLU A 317 -19.62 -22.99 -13.61
N ALA A 318 -20.92 -23.29 -13.62
CA ALA A 318 -21.94 -22.33 -13.22
C ALA A 318 -21.78 -21.87 -11.75
N ASN A 319 -21.35 -22.76 -10.85
CA ASN A 319 -21.12 -22.43 -9.43
C ASN A 319 -20.02 -21.35 -9.24
N GLU A 320 -19.11 -21.16 -10.19
CA GLU A 320 -18.14 -20.05 -10.16
C GLU A 320 -18.83 -18.68 -10.32
N LEU A 321 -19.95 -18.60 -11.06
CA LEU A 321 -20.71 -17.36 -11.19
C LEU A 321 -21.28 -16.90 -9.86
N ILE A 322 -21.70 -17.82 -8.99
CA ILE A 322 -22.21 -17.51 -7.64
C ILE A 322 -21.08 -16.92 -6.77
N LYS A 323 -19.87 -17.46 -6.89
CA LYS A 323 -18.69 -16.92 -6.20
C LYS A 323 -18.36 -15.51 -6.71
N ILE A 324 -18.35 -15.31 -8.03
CA ILE A 324 -18.12 -14.00 -8.64
C ILE A 324 -19.17 -12.99 -8.18
N GLN A 325 -20.44 -13.39 -8.11
CA GLN A 325 -21.52 -12.54 -7.59
C GLN A 325 -21.23 -12.08 -6.16
N GLY A 326 -20.84 -13.00 -5.28
CA GLY A 326 -20.45 -12.68 -3.90
C GLY A 326 -19.25 -11.72 -3.81
N ASP A 327 -18.21 -11.97 -4.61
CA ASP A 327 -17.01 -11.13 -4.66
C ASP A 327 -17.31 -9.72 -5.17
N LEU A 328 -18.16 -9.58 -6.20
CA LEU A 328 -18.61 -8.31 -6.73
C LEU A 328 -19.42 -7.52 -5.69
N ALA A 329 -20.34 -8.18 -4.98
CA ALA A 329 -21.12 -7.56 -3.91
C ALA A 329 -20.22 -7.06 -2.76
N LEU A 330 -19.20 -7.84 -2.37
CA LEU A 330 -18.22 -7.42 -1.36
C LEU A 330 -17.41 -6.20 -1.82
N LYS A 331 -16.92 -6.20 -3.06
CA LYS A 331 -16.18 -5.07 -3.63
C LYS A 331 -17.02 -3.79 -3.66
N LEU A 332 -18.26 -3.86 -4.15
CA LEU A 332 -19.15 -2.69 -4.20
C LEU A 332 -19.48 -2.14 -2.80
N ASN A 333 -19.65 -3.00 -1.80
CA ASN A 333 -19.82 -2.57 -0.42
C ASN A 333 -18.57 -1.87 0.13
N GLN A 334 -17.36 -2.33 -0.21
CA GLN A 334 -16.11 -1.67 0.17
C GLN A 334 -15.99 -0.27 -0.45
N ILE A 335 -16.37 -0.11 -1.71
CA ILE A 335 -16.39 1.21 -2.39
C ILE A 335 -17.37 2.14 -1.67
N THR A 336 -18.58 1.66 -1.37
CA THR A 336 -19.62 2.44 -0.68
C THR A 336 -19.17 2.89 0.71
N ASN A 337 -18.57 1.98 1.50
CA ASN A 337 -18.02 2.30 2.82
C ASN A 337 -16.86 3.30 2.76
N SER A 338 -16.03 3.21 1.72
CA SER A 338 -14.92 4.15 1.51
C SER A 338 -15.42 5.56 1.22
N ASP A 339 -16.57 5.70 0.56
CA ASP A 339 -17.23 6.98 0.30
C ASP A 339 -17.76 7.62 1.60
N GLU A 340 -18.34 6.82 2.50
CA GLU A 340 -18.73 7.29 3.84
C GLU A 340 -17.52 7.68 4.69
N TYR A 341 -16.45 6.87 4.65
CA TYR A 341 -15.21 7.16 5.34
C TYR A 341 -14.60 8.48 4.86
N LEU A 342 -14.56 8.72 3.54
CA LEU A 342 -14.05 9.96 2.95
C LEU A 342 -14.83 11.19 3.42
N LYS A 343 -16.16 11.08 3.55
CA LYS A 343 -17.00 12.15 4.13
C LYS A 343 -16.64 12.43 5.58
N SER A 344 -16.40 11.40 6.38
CA SER A 344 -15.98 11.56 7.78
C SER A 344 -14.61 12.23 7.90
N LEU A 345 -13.65 11.82 7.07
CA LEU A 345 -12.32 12.44 6.99
C LEU A 345 -12.40 13.92 6.62
N LYS A 346 -13.25 14.26 5.64
CA LYS A 346 -13.45 15.67 5.23
C LYS A 346 -13.99 16.53 6.37
N ALA A 347 -14.98 16.03 7.11
CA ALA A 347 -15.53 16.74 8.25
C ALA A 347 -14.47 16.99 9.34
N ALA A 348 -13.66 15.98 9.66
CA ALA A 348 -12.57 16.10 10.62
C ALA A 348 -11.47 17.08 10.13
N LEU A 349 -11.15 17.05 8.83
CA LEU A 349 -10.20 17.97 8.20
C LEU A 349 -10.68 19.43 8.29
N ASP A 350 -11.95 19.69 7.98
CA ASP A 350 -12.55 21.03 8.07
C ASP A 350 -12.55 21.56 9.51
N GLU A 351 -12.82 20.68 10.49
CA GLU A 351 -12.75 21.02 11.92
C GLU A 351 -11.32 21.41 12.33
N LYS A 352 -10.32 20.61 11.96
CA LYS A 352 -8.91 20.88 12.28
C LYS A 352 -8.38 22.11 11.57
N HIS A 353 -8.77 22.34 10.32
CA HIS A 353 -8.45 23.57 9.60
C HIS A 353 -9.00 24.80 10.32
N LYS A 354 -10.26 24.75 10.78
CA LYS A 354 -10.89 25.84 11.52
C LYS A 354 -10.20 26.11 12.86
N SER A 355 -9.84 25.06 13.59
CA SER A 355 -9.10 25.13 14.86
C SER A 355 -7.72 25.79 14.65
N ALA A 356 -6.94 25.31 13.67
CA ALA A 356 -5.64 25.88 13.32
C ALA A 356 -5.74 27.35 12.88
N LEU A 357 -6.77 27.71 12.09
CA LEU A 357 -6.99 29.09 11.64
C LEU A 357 -7.28 30.03 12.82
N GLN A 358 -8.11 29.62 13.78
CA GLN A 358 -8.40 30.41 14.98
C GLN A 358 -7.15 30.67 15.83
N LEU A 359 -6.31 29.63 16.00
CA LEU A 359 -5.03 29.76 16.70
C LEU A 359 -4.08 30.69 15.95
N ALA A 360 -3.97 30.55 14.62
CA ALA A 360 -3.15 31.43 13.79
C ALA A 360 -3.57 32.90 13.88
N GLU A 361 -4.88 33.18 13.90
CA GLU A 361 -5.39 34.54 14.07
C GLU A 361 -5.07 35.12 15.45
N SER A 362 -5.22 34.32 16.51
CA SER A 362 -4.85 34.71 17.88
C SER A 362 -3.36 35.07 17.97
N LEU A 363 -2.52 34.19 17.41
CA LEU A 363 -1.07 34.34 17.39
C LEU A 363 -0.65 35.58 16.61
N ARG A 364 -1.26 35.82 15.44
CA ARG A 364 -1.05 37.04 14.64
C ARG A 364 -1.42 38.31 15.41
N LYS A 365 -2.52 38.29 16.18
CA LYS A 365 -2.94 39.44 17.01
C LYS A 365 -1.96 39.70 18.15
N LYS A 366 -1.45 38.66 18.82
CA LYS A 366 -0.44 38.77 19.88
C LYS A 366 0.88 39.34 19.33
N LYS A 367 1.39 38.78 18.24
CA LYS A 367 2.59 39.31 17.53
C LYS A 367 2.44 40.77 17.16
N LYS A 368 1.31 41.17 16.56
CA LYS A 368 1.09 42.59 16.18
C LYS A 368 1.09 43.55 17.37
N LYS A 369 0.57 43.13 18.52
CA LYS A 369 0.55 43.96 19.74
C LYS A 369 1.96 44.14 20.33
N SER A 370 2.79 43.09 20.30
CA SER A 370 4.14 43.14 20.88
C SER A 370 5.11 43.99 20.07
N ILE A 371 4.94 44.13 18.74
CA ILE A 371 5.84 44.91 17.87
C ILE A 371 6.14 46.31 18.43
N SER A 372 5.11 47.03 18.89
CA SER A 372 5.29 48.39 19.44
C SER A 372 6.17 48.44 20.69
N SER A 373 6.07 47.43 21.56
CA SER A 373 6.91 47.31 22.76
C SER A 373 8.32 46.86 22.42
N ILE A 374 8.47 45.97 21.45
CA ILE A 374 9.77 45.47 20.97
C ILE A 374 10.56 46.63 20.36
N GLN A 375 9.93 47.42 19.48
CA GLN A 375 10.56 48.57 18.85
C GLN A 375 11.08 49.58 19.88
N LYS A 376 10.26 49.91 20.88
CA LYS A 376 10.65 50.84 21.94
C LYS A 376 11.87 50.34 22.74
N ASN A 377 11.94 49.05 23.06
CA ASN A 377 13.05 48.47 23.80
C ASN A 377 14.35 48.34 22.99
N ILE A 378 14.30 48.47 21.65
CA ILE A 378 15.48 48.45 20.77
C ILE A 378 16.00 49.88 20.52
N ASP A 379 15.09 50.86 20.45
CA ASP A 379 15.42 52.27 20.24
C ASP A 379 15.98 52.97 21.51
N ASP A 380 15.59 52.48 22.70
CA ASP A 380 16.11 52.88 24.02
C ASP A 380 17.40 52.11 24.38
#